data_AF-A0A6G0ZS60-F1
#
_entry.id   AF-A0A6G0ZS60-F1
#
_cell.length_a   1.000
_cell.length_b   1.000
_cell.length_c   1.000
_cell.angle_alpha   90.00
_cell.angle_beta   90.00
_cell.angle_gamma   90.00
#
_symmetry.space_group_name_H-M   'P 1'
#
loop_
_entity.id
_entity.type
_entity.pdbx_description
1 polymer ?
#
loop_
_entity_poly.entity_id
_entity_poly.type
_entity_poly.pdbx_seq_one_letter_code
_entity_poly.pdbx_strand_id
1 'polypeptide(L)' 'MFFSTSLFVIILTSCVPSNPQQLWDKYKENMSENILYGKQKLNCCEKLDYTDEIFNEALTIIEKKIEKN' A
#
# COMPACT_ATOMS: atom_id res chain seq x y z
N MET A 1 3.46 -13.61 10.88
CA MET A 1 3.80 -12.39 11.65
C MET A 1 3.57 -11.21 10.72
N PHE A 2 2.39 -10.59 10.75
CA PHE A 2 1.96 -9.55 9.81
C PHE A 2 2.07 -8.17 10.47
N PHE A 3 3.25 -7.56 10.40
CA PHE A 3 3.49 -6.18 10.83
C PHE A 3 4.16 -5.44 9.68
N SER A 4 3.44 -4.61 8.92
CA SER A 4 4.09 -3.51 8.17
C SER A 4 3.17 -2.40 7.65
N THR A 5 1.88 -2.63 7.47
CA THR A 5 1.02 -1.59 6.86
C THR A 5 0.77 -0.38 7.76
N SER A 6 0.89 -0.52 9.09
CA SER A 6 0.59 0.59 10.01
C SER A 6 1.70 1.64 10.10
N LEU A 7 2.98 1.26 10.07
CA LEU A 7 4.07 2.20 10.35
C LEU A 7 4.27 3.22 9.23
N PHE A 8 4.19 2.78 7.96
CA PHE A 8 4.35 3.68 6.82
C PHE A 8 3.19 4.66 6.66
N VAL A 9 1.95 4.21 6.91
CA VAL A 9 0.78 5.10 6.94
C VAL A 9 0.91 6.11 8.07
N ILE A 10 1.38 5.70 9.24
CA ILE A 10 1.68 6.62 10.35
C ILE A 10 2.74 7.64 9.91
N ILE A 11 3.86 7.23 9.29
CA ILE A 11 4.89 8.18 8.83
C ILE A 11 4.36 9.17 7.78
N LEU A 12 3.58 8.69 6.81
CA LEU A 12 2.96 9.56 5.79
C LEU A 12 2.01 10.59 6.42
N THR A 13 1.28 10.20 7.47
CA THR A 13 0.24 11.02 8.10
C THR A 13 0.75 11.92 9.22
N SER A 14 1.69 11.45 10.04
CA SER A 14 2.17 12.14 11.23
C SER A 14 3.44 12.94 11.00
N CYS A 15 4.28 12.56 10.03
CA CYS A 15 5.59 13.17 9.83
C CYS A 15 5.66 14.12 8.64
N VAL A 16 4.54 14.35 7.91
CA VAL A 16 4.46 15.17 6.70
C VAL A 16 5.77 15.08 5.91
N PRO A 17 6.06 13.90 5.33
CA PRO A 17 7.35 13.67 4.71
C PRO A 17 7.58 14.78 3.69
N SER A 18 8.78 15.36 3.69
CA SER A 18 9.12 16.52 2.85
C SER A 18 8.86 16.28 1.36
N ASN A 19 8.72 15.01 0.94
CA ASN A 19 8.31 14.64 -0.40
C ASN A 19 7.47 13.33 -0.40
N PRO A 20 6.13 13.41 -0.26
CA PRO A 20 5.26 12.23 -0.16
C PRO A 20 5.24 11.41 -1.46
N GLN A 21 5.39 12.06 -2.60
CA GLN A 21 5.38 11.40 -3.91
C GLN A 21 6.63 10.52 -4.12
N GLN A 22 7.81 11.00 -3.73
CA GLN A 22 9.04 10.22 -3.80
C GLN A 22 9.01 9.01 -2.84
N LEU A 23 8.37 9.18 -1.67
CA LEU A 23 8.16 8.08 -0.72
C LEU A 23 7.21 7.04 -1.31
N TRP A 24 6.10 7.48 -1.90
CA TRP A 24 5.17 6.59 -2.60
C TRP A 24 5.88 5.82 -3.71
N ASP A 25 6.60 6.48 -4.62
CA ASP A 25 7.29 5.78 -5.70
C ASP A 25 8.33 4.76 -5.22
N LYS A 26 8.99 5.03 -4.09
CA LYS A 26 9.97 4.11 -3.50
C LYS A 26 9.35 2.92 -2.78
N TYR A 27 8.14 3.06 -2.25
CA TYR A 27 7.53 2.06 -1.37
C TYR A 27 6.19 1.51 -1.87
N LYS A 28 5.66 1.97 -3.02
CA LYS A 28 4.36 1.55 -3.59
C LYS A 28 4.25 0.04 -3.78
N GLU A 29 5.33 -0.62 -4.20
CA GLU A 29 5.37 -2.09 -4.35
C GLU A 29 5.23 -2.80 -2.99
N ASN A 30 5.98 -2.35 -1.97
CA ASN A 30 5.85 -2.89 -0.62
C ASN A 30 4.49 -2.58 0.04
N MET A 31 3.93 -1.39 -0.21
CA MET A 31 2.62 -1.00 0.32
C MET A 31 1.48 -1.81 -0.29
N SER A 32 1.65 -2.22 -1.54
CA SER A 32 0.65 -2.97 -2.29
C SER A 32 0.91 -4.48 -2.35
N GLU A 33 2.03 -4.95 -1.80
CA GLU A 33 2.41 -6.38 -1.73
C GLU A 33 1.30 -7.25 -1.10
N ASN A 34 0.69 -6.79 -0.01
CA ASN A 34 -0.41 -7.52 0.62
C ASN A 34 -1.65 -7.62 -0.27
N ILE A 35 -1.91 -6.60 -1.09
CA ILE A 35 -3.04 -6.56 -2.03
C ILE A 35 -2.75 -7.53 -3.17
N LEU A 36 -1.55 -7.45 -3.74
CA LEU A 36 -1.10 -8.36 -4.78
C LEU A 36 -1.18 -9.82 -4.30
N TYR A 37 -0.64 -10.10 -3.11
CA TYR A 37 -0.70 -11.42 -2.51
C TYR A 37 -2.14 -11.89 -2.26
N GLY A 38 -3.03 -11.00 -1.83
CA GLY A 38 -4.45 -11.27 -1.68
C GLY A 38 -5.11 -11.66 -3.00
N LYS A 39 -4.85 -10.90 -4.08
CA LYS A 39 -5.38 -11.19 -5.42
C LYS A 39 -4.82 -12.48 -6.02
N GLN A 40 -3.51 -12.71 -5.89
CA GLN A 40 -2.88 -13.96 -6.32
C GLN A 40 -3.48 -15.17 -5.60
N LYS A 41 -3.76 -15.04 -4.30
CA LYS A 41 -4.39 -16.11 -3.51
C LYS A 41 -5.84 -16.37 -3.93
N LEU A 42 -6.59 -15.34 -4.33
CA LEU A 42 -7.97 -15.49 -4.81
C LEU A 42 -8.04 -16.09 -6.22
N ASN A 43 -7.10 -15.74 -7.09
CA ASN A 43 -7.09 -16.17 -8.50
C ASN A 43 -6.24 -17.44 -8.73
N CYS A 44 -6.25 -18.41 -7.81
CA CYS A 44 -5.52 -19.68 -7.97
C CYS A 44 -4.02 -19.54 -8.31
N CYS A 45 -3.33 -18.55 -7.74
CA CYS A 45 -1.91 -18.28 -7.97
C CYS A 45 -1.56 -17.92 -9.42
N GLU A 46 -2.45 -17.24 -10.13
CA GLU A 46 -2.04 -16.54 -11.35
C GLU A 46 -0.94 -15.52 -10.99
N LYS A 47 0.16 -15.53 -11.75
CA LYS A 47 1.27 -14.57 -11.56
C LYS A 47 0.81 -13.19 -12.01
N LEU A 48 0.06 -12.53 -11.13
CA LEU A 48 -0.26 -11.13 -11.26
C LEU A 48 1.00 -10.33 -10.91
N ASP A 49 1.34 -9.37 -11.77
CA ASP A 49 2.35 -8.36 -11.50
C ASP A 49 1.69 -7.10 -10.90
N TYR A 50 2.50 -6.17 -10.44
CA TYR A 50 2.03 -4.87 -9.98
C TYR A 50 1.36 -4.10 -11.12
N THR A 51 0.12 -3.68 -10.88
CA THR A 51 -0.68 -2.87 -11.80
C THR A 51 -1.12 -1.59 -11.13
N ASP A 52 -1.50 -0.60 -11.94
CA ASP A 52 -2.09 0.65 -11.43
C ASP A 52 -3.32 0.39 -10.56
N GLU A 53 -4.06 -0.67 -10.84
CA GLU A 53 -5.22 -1.08 -10.06
C GLU A 53 -4.84 -1.52 -8.62
N ILE A 54 -3.73 -2.25 -8.48
CA ILE A 54 -3.17 -2.67 -7.19
C ILE A 54 -2.65 -1.45 -6.41
N PHE A 55 -1.99 -0.51 -7.09
CA PHE A 55 -1.52 0.74 -6.50
C PHE A 55 -2.66 1.65 -6.06
N ASN A 56 -3.71 1.80 -6.87
CA ASN A 56 -4.90 2.59 -6.53
C ASN A 56 -5.64 2.02 -5.32
N GLU A 57 -5.75 0.69 -5.24
CA GLU A 57 -6.37 0.02 -4.09
C GLU A 57 -5.56 0.26 -2.80
N ALA A 58 -4.23 0.28 -2.89
CA ALA A 58 -3.36 0.65 -1.78
C ALA A 58 -3.59 2.10 -1.35
N LEU A 59 -3.69 3.04 -2.29
CA LEU A 59 -4.00 4.45 -1.97
C LEU A 59 -5.35 4.58 -1.27
N THR A 60 -6.41 3.93 -1.76
CA THR A 60 -7.73 3.94 -1.11
C THR A 60 -7.69 3.40 0.33
N ILE A 61 -6.88 2.38 0.60
CA ILE A 61 -6.70 1.85 1.97
C ILE A 61 -5.99 2.88 2.86
N ILE A 62 -4.97 3.56 2.33
CA ILE A 62 -4.25 4.63 3.04
C ILE A 62 -5.21 5.78 3.35
N GLU A 63 -5.98 6.25 2.38
CA GLU A 63 -6.99 7.31 2.53
C GLU A 63 -8.04 6.94 3.59
N LYS A 64 -8.60 5.73 3.55
CA LYS A 64 -9.54 5.24 4.57
C LYS A 64 -8.95 5.18 5.97
N LYS A 65 -7.63 4.98 6.08
CA LYS A 65 -6.92 4.97 7.37
C LYS A 65 -6.75 6.40 7.90
N ILE A 66 -6.56 7.38 7.01
CA ILE A 66 -6.46 8.81 7.32
C ILE A 66 -7.79 9.35 7.83
N GLU A 67 -8.88 9.04 7.13
CA GLU A 67 -10.23 9.56 7.44
C GLU A 67 -10.78 9.07 8.79
N LYS A 68 -10.17 8.03 9.37
CA LYS A 68 -10.55 7.47 10.68
C LYS A 68 -9.70 7.99 11.86
N ASN A 69 -8.72 8.86 11.62
CA ASN A 69 -7.88 9.48 12.66
C ASN A 69 -8.32 10.90 12.98
#